data_AF-A0A518AWV9-F1
#
_entry.id   AF-A0A518AWV9-F1
#
_cell.length_a   1.000
_cell.length_b   1.000
_cell.length_c   1.000
_cell.angle_alpha   90.00
_cell.angle_beta   90.00
_cell.angle_gamma   90.00
#
_symmetry.space_group_name_H-M   'P 1'
#
loop_
_entity.id
_entity.type
_entity.pdbx_description
1 polymer ?
#
loop_
_entity_poly.entity_id
_entity_poly.type
_entity_poly.pdbx_seq_one_letter_code
_entity_poly.pdbx_strand_id
1 'polypeptide(L)'
;MDTATPRKALFVVVFTLSIVASFFAFPRFGQAEEKSRYYMVIFAYEGGTRLRPRAHCFASFLKTTPRDSRVHVSRKLSDLRVTTSPPRNQKVETKTISWYYTSEEMRMFSPPQRGVNRSLDWTLKFAAKHRLNVYQWGPYEIKPELYKRAIKQHDRLRNGHMLWSALDVVGRSRGSACNCIHAIADIDTRHGRLRTGISVGRSASEKLATHLRPWIIEPSRQYDWLEAHLGIEKRPIIDVSDQIASNR
;
A
#
# COMPACT_ATOMS: atom_id res chain seq x y z
N MET A 1 20.77 -29.64 -92.96
CA MET A 1 21.93 -29.37 -92.10
C MET A 1 21.38 -29.09 -90.71
N ASP A 2 20.86 -30.15 -90.07
CA ASP A 2 21.61 -31.10 -89.21
C ASP A 2 21.63 -30.57 -87.78
N THR A 3 20.67 -30.94 -86.93
CA THR A 3 20.46 -32.22 -86.22
C THR A 3 21.43 -32.45 -85.05
N ALA A 4 20.82 -32.96 -83.96
CA ALA A 4 21.41 -33.71 -82.83
C ALA A 4 21.93 -32.94 -81.58
N THR A 5 21.00 -32.74 -80.62
CA THR A 5 20.88 -33.32 -79.26
C THR A 5 22.11 -33.99 -78.56
N PRO A 6 22.03 -34.38 -77.27
CA PRO A 6 21.97 -33.58 -76.04
C PRO A 6 22.98 -34.07 -74.96
N ARG A 7 23.22 -33.34 -73.87
CA ARG A 7 23.76 -33.98 -72.64
C ARG A 7 23.01 -33.57 -71.38
N LYS A 8 22.31 -34.58 -70.85
CA LYS A 8 21.64 -34.62 -69.56
C LYS A 8 22.69 -34.53 -68.45
N ALA A 9 22.60 -33.51 -67.59
CA ALA A 9 23.30 -33.52 -66.32
C ALA A 9 22.29 -33.85 -65.22
N LEU A 10 22.54 -35.00 -64.61
CA LEU A 10 21.84 -35.66 -63.54
C LEU A 10 21.80 -34.75 -62.29
N PHE A 11 20.66 -34.15 -61.98
CA PHE A 11 20.45 -33.56 -60.65
C PHE A 11 20.21 -34.71 -59.67
N VAL A 12 21.27 -35.11 -58.97
CA VAL A 12 21.18 -36.00 -57.81
C VAL A 12 20.47 -35.23 -56.70
N VAL A 13 19.24 -35.65 -56.41
CA VAL A 13 18.48 -35.23 -55.23
C VAL A 13 19.16 -35.86 -54.01
N VAL A 14 20.00 -35.09 -53.33
CA VAL A 14 20.49 -35.47 -51.99
C VAL A 14 19.41 -35.07 -50.99
N PHE A 15 18.54 -36.03 -50.66
CA PHE A 15 17.68 -35.96 -49.47
C PHE A 15 18.57 -36.12 -48.24
N THR A 16 19.18 -35.04 -47.76
CA THR A 16 19.69 -35.02 -46.39
C THR A 16 18.51 -35.03 -45.44
N LEU A 17 18.26 -36.18 -44.80
CA LEU A 17 17.48 -36.28 -43.58
C LEU A 17 18.11 -35.38 -42.51
N SER A 18 17.67 -34.13 -42.45
CA SER A 18 17.89 -33.27 -41.28
C SER A 18 16.96 -33.75 -40.15
N ILE A 19 17.29 -34.88 -39.55
CA ILE A 19 16.91 -35.18 -38.16
C ILE A 19 17.86 -34.34 -37.29
N VAL A 20 17.69 -33.02 -37.32
CA VAL A 20 18.27 -32.17 -36.29
C VAL A 20 17.16 -31.92 -35.31
N ALA A 21 17.23 -32.70 -34.23
CA ALA A 21 16.54 -32.52 -32.97
C ALA A 21 15.89 -31.15 -32.89
N SER A 22 14.58 -31.10 -33.14
CA SER A 22 13.76 -30.02 -32.62
C SER A 22 13.99 -30.05 -31.12
N PHE A 23 14.88 -29.16 -30.68
CA PHE A 23 14.96 -28.70 -29.33
C PHE A 23 13.53 -28.31 -28.95
N PHE A 24 12.78 -29.27 -28.40
CA PHE A 24 11.76 -28.98 -27.43
C PHE A 24 12.51 -28.39 -26.22
N ALA A 25 13.01 -27.16 -26.41
CA ALA A 25 13.07 -26.20 -25.35
C ALA A 25 11.61 -26.00 -24.96
N PHE A 26 11.09 -26.95 -24.18
CA PHE A 26 9.96 -26.68 -23.31
C PHE A 26 10.33 -25.35 -22.67
N PRO A 27 9.56 -24.27 -22.90
CA PRO A 27 9.76 -23.07 -22.13
C PRO A 27 9.76 -23.59 -20.70
N ARG A 28 10.89 -23.45 -20.01
CA ARG A 28 10.91 -23.62 -18.57
C ARG A 28 9.81 -22.67 -18.15
N PHE A 29 8.66 -23.22 -17.79
CA PHE A 29 7.57 -22.46 -17.19
C PHE A 29 8.24 -21.87 -15.97
N GLY A 30 8.71 -20.63 -16.13
CA GLY A 30 9.46 -19.93 -15.11
C GLY A 30 8.53 -19.98 -13.93
N GLN A 31 8.98 -20.64 -12.86
CA GLN A 31 8.27 -20.59 -11.60
C GLN A 31 7.98 -19.11 -11.38
N ALA A 32 6.70 -18.76 -11.40
CA ALA A 32 6.27 -17.39 -11.30
C ALA A 32 6.87 -16.88 -9.99
N GLU A 33 7.92 -16.07 -10.10
CA GLU A 33 8.62 -15.54 -8.95
C GLU A 33 7.57 -14.82 -8.12
N GLU A 34 7.32 -15.32 -6.91
CA GLU A 34 6.22 -14.83 -6.09
C GLU A 34 6.52 -13.36 -5.78
N LYS A 35 5.77 -12.46 -6.43
CA LYS A 35 6.06 -11.03 -6.36
C LYS A 35 5.65 -10.48 -5.00
N SER A 36 6.40 -9.48 -4.52
CA SER A 36 6.01 -8.74 -3.32
C SER A 36 4.63 -8.12 -3.50
N ARG A 37 3.81 -8.14 -2.43
CA ARG A 37 2.51 -7.47 -2.40
C ARG A 37 2.55 -6.29 -1.45
N TYR A 38 1.68 -5.32 -1.68
CA TYR A 38 1.71 -4.04 -0.97
C TYR A 38 0.33 -3.70 -0.47
N TYR A 39 0.25 -3.19 0.75
CA TYR A 39 -1.03 -2.92 1.39
C TYR A 39 -1.05 -1.55 2.04
N MET A 40 -2.24 -1.02 2.23
CA MET A 40 -2.50 0.21 2.94
C MET A 40 -3.68 0.02 3.88
N VAL A 41 -3.54 0.55 5.10
CA VAL A 41 -4.64 0.70 6.06
C VAL A 41 -4.69 2.16 6.47
N ILE A 42 -5.84 2.81 6.29
CA ILE A 42 -6.07 4.19 6.69
C ILE A 42 -6.85 4.17 8.00
N PHE A 43 -6.47 5.05 8.92
CA PHE A 43 -7.11 5.19 10.20
C PHE A 43 -7.51 6.64 10.46
N ALA A 44 -8.56 6.79 11.25
CA ALA A 44 -8.88 8.03 11.92
C ALA A 44 -9.05 7.77 13.41
N TYR A 45 -8.81 8.79 14.23
CA TYR A 45 -9.52 8.86 15.50
C TYR A 45 -10.15 10.22 15.70
N GLU A 46 -11.24 10.27 16.46
CA GLU A 46 -11.89 11.51 16.88
C GLU A 46 -12.64 11.33 18.21
N GLY A 47 -12.81 12.44 18.94
CA GLY A 47 -13.60 12.50 20.16
C GLY A 47 -15.02 13.00 19.92
N GLY A 48 -15.91 12.81 20.91
CA GLY A 48 -17.30 13.29 20.88
C GLY A 48 -17.43 14.82 20.74
N THR A 49 -18.61 15.24 20.28
CA THR A 49 -19.05 16.50 19.61
C THR A 49 -18.61 17.87 20.15
N ARG A 50 -17.79 17.96 21.20
CA ARG A 50 -17.36 19.25 21.78
C ARG A 50 -15.87 19.56 21.63
N LEU A 51 -15.05 18.63 21.14
CA LEU A 51 -13.60 18.83 21.06
C LEU A 51 -13.01 18.49 19.69
N ARG A 52 -13.11 19.44 18.73
CA ARG A 52 -12.29 19.46 17.51
C ARG A 52 -10.77 19.32 17.71
N PRO A 53 -10.13 19.63 18.88
CA PRO A 53 -8.69 19.43 19.04
C PRO A 53 -8.20 17.97 19.07
N ARG A 54 -9.08 16.96 19.09
CA ARG A 54 -8.68 15.55 19.23
C ARG A 54 -9.09 14.68 18.05
N ALA A 55 -8.90 15.19 16.85
CA ALA A 55 -9.05 14.43 15.60
C ALA A 55 -7.69 14.20 14.94
N HIS A 56 -7.49 13.02 14.36
CA HIS A 56 -6.24 12.68 13.68
C HIS A 56 -6.49 11.69 12.54
N CYS A 57 -5.65 11.78 11.51
CA CYS A 57 -5.63 10.88 10.37
C CYS A 57 -4.22 10.29 10.24
N PHE A 58 -4.12 8.98 10.05
CA PHE A 58 -2.86 8.27 9.93
C PHE A 58 -3.03 7.05 9.02
N ALA A 59 -1.94 6.54 8.46
CA ALA A 59 -1.98 5.36 7.60
C ALA A 59 -0.76 4.46 7.81
N SER A 60 -0.98 3.15 7.70
CA SER A 60 0.08 2.14 7.68
C SER A 60 0.20 1.54 6.28
N PHE A 61 1.43 1.47 5.78
CA PHE A 61 1.79 0.88 4.50
C PHE A 61 2.60 -0.37 4.75
N LEU A 62 2.18 -1.48 4.16
CA LEU A 62 2.79 -2.79 4.38
C LEU A 62 3.35 -3.34 3.08
N LYS A 63 4.48 -4.02 3.16
CA LYS A 63 5.06 -4.81 2.08
C LYS A 63 5.20 -6.24 2.56
N THR A 64 4.74 -7.18 1.76
CA THR A 64 4.93 -8.60 2.02
C THR A 64 5.92 -9.14 0.99
N THR A 65 6.89 -9.90 1.46
CA THR A 65 7.85 -10.61 0.60
C THR A 65 7.78 -12.09 0.93
N PRO A 66 7.81 -12.98 -0.08
CA PRO A 66 8.01 -14.39 0.17
C PRO A 66 9.26 -14.59 1.02
N ARG A 67 9.18 -15.48 1.99
CA ARG A 67 10.34 -15.97 2.73
C ARG A 67 11.04 -16.97 1.84
N ASP A 68 12.35 -16.86 1.70
CA ASP A 68 13.18 -17.74 0.87
C ASP A 68 12.78 -19.21 1.10
N SER A 69 12.21 -19.83 0.07
CA SER A 69 11.52 -21.11 0.10
C SER A 69 12.46 -22.31 0.10
N ARG A 70 13.75 -22.10 0.42
CA ARG A 70 14.71 -23.20 0.66
C ARG A 70 14.31 -24.14 1.81
N VAL A 71 13.30 -23.80 2.60
CA VAL A 71 12.65 -24.76 3.50
C VAL A 71 11.58 -25.51 2.70
N HIS A 72 11.94 -26.69 2.18
CA HIS A 72 11.00 -27.63 1.55
C HIS A 72 9.90 -28.01 2.56
N VAL A 73 8.75 -27.35 2.49
CA VAL A 73 7.55 -27.78 3.21
C VAL A 73 6.72 -28.62 2.26
N SER A 74 6.98 -29.92 2.26
CA SER A 74 6.12 -30.91 1.60
C SER A 74 4.79 -30.93 2.37
N ARG A 75 3.72 -30.35 1.81
CA ARG A 75 2.41 -30.31 2.48
C ARG A 75 1.29 -30.75 1.54
N LYS A 76 0.48 -31.69 2.05
CA LYS A 76 -0.75 -32.16 1.42
C LYS A 76 -1.77 -31.02 1.32
N LEU A 77 -2.41 -30.93 0.17
CA LEU A 77 -3.37 -29.89 -0.21
C LEU A 77 -4.68 -29.90 0.62
N SER A 78 -4.90 -30.90 1.47
CA SER A 78 -6.16 -31.12 2.20
C SER A 78 -6.41 -30.20 3.39
N ASP A 79 -5.41 -29.43 3.84
CA ASP A 79 -5.48 -28.69 5.11
C ASP A 79 -5.68 -27.17 4.92
N LEU A 80 -6.17 -26.73 3.75
CA LEU A 80 -6.35 -25.31 3.42
C LEU A 80 -7.58 -24.71 4.13
N ARG A 81 -7.56 -24.64 5.47
CA ARG A 81 -8.43 -23.72 6.21
C ARG A 81 -7.92 -22.29 6.00
N VAL A 82 -8.83 -21.36 5.76
CA VAL A 82 -8.55 -19.91 5.76
C VAL A 82 -8.08 -19.54 7.17
N THR A 83 -6.77 -19.49 7.39
CA THR A 83 -6.20 -19.16 8.69
C THR A 83 -6.05 -17.65 8.84
N THR A 84 -6.44 -17.11 10.00
CA THR A 84 -6.18 -15.74 10.46
C THR A 84 -4.69 -15.43 10.70
N SER A 85 -3.81 -16.41 10.54
CA SER A 85 -2.37 -16.22 10.63
C SER A 85 -1.81 -15.75 9.28
N PRO A 86 -0.77 -14.88 9.27
CA PRO A 86 -0.04 -14.58 8.05
C PRO A 86 0.38 -15.89 7.38
N PRO A 87 0.38 -15.97 6.04
CA PRO A 87 0.97 -17.12 5.35
C PRO A 87 2.36 -17.35 5.95
N ARG A 88 2.61 -18.53 6.52
CA ARG A 88 3.80 -18.82 7.37
C ARG A 88 5.15 -18.49 6.69
N ASN A 89 5.11 -18.30 5.38
CA ASN A 89 6.24 -18.03 4.52
C ASN A 89 6.26 -16.57 4.01
N GLN A 90 5.72 -15.60 4.75
CA GLN A 90 5.81 -14.18 4.35
C GLN A 90 6.48 -13.33 5.45
N LYS A 91 7.46 -12.52 5.04
CA LYS A 91 7.99 -11.42 5.86
C LYS A 91 7.15 -10.18 5.56
N VAL A 92 6.73 -9.49 6.62
CA VAL A 92 5.92 -8.26 6.51
C VAL A 92 6.72 -7.08 7.04
N GLU A 93 6.81 -6.02 6.24
CA GLU A 93 7.46 -4.75 6.58
C GLU A 93 6.41 -3.64 6.66
N THR A 94 6.30 -2.97 7.81
CA THR A 94 5.29 -1.94 8.05
C THR A 94 5.93 -0.56 8.24
N LYS A 95 5.36 0.45 7.58
CA LYS A 95 5.70 1.87 7.78
C LYS A 95 4.43 2.68 8.03
N THR A 96 4.42 3.43 9.11
CA THR A 96 3.25 4.25 9.50
C THR A 96 3.56 5.72 9.29
N ILE A 97 2.68 6.43 8.58
CA ILE A 97 2.62 7.88 8.54
C ILE A 97 1.54 8.31 9.53
N SER A 98 1.98 8.78 10.70
CA SER A 98 1.15 9.38 11.74
C SER A 98 1.80 10.70 12.15
N TRP A 99 1.58 11.72 11.33
CA TRP A 99 2.23 13.02 11.47
C TRP A 99 1.56 13.88 12.54
N TYR A 100 2.23 14.06 13.67
CA TYR A 100 1.71 14.69 14.87
C TYR A 100 2.50 15.95 15.21
N TYR A 101 1.92 16.86 15.98
CA TYR A 101 2.62 17.99 16.57
C TYR A 101 3.38 17.55 17.82
N THR A 102 4.44 18.26 18.22
CA THR A 102 5.22 17.88 19.42
C THR A 102 4.65 18.39 20.74
N SER A 103 3.83 19.46 20.72
CA SER A 103 3.17 20.03 21.90
C SER A 103 2.07 19.09 22.44
N GLU A 104 1.68 19.24 23.70
CA GLU A 104 0.53 18.53 24.28
C GLU A 104 -0.82 19.16 23.90
N GLU A 105 -0.80 20.45 23.52
CA GLU A 105 -1.99 21.20 23.15
C GLU A 105 -1.94 21.65 21.69
N MET A 106 -2.91 21.17 20.90
CA MET A 106 -3.10 21.63 19.52
C MET A 106 -3.83 22.96 19.51
N ARG A 107 -3.22 23.96 18.90
CA ARG A 107 -3.84 25.27 18.66
C ARG A 107 -4.03 25.48 17.17
N MET A 108 -5.29 25.59 16.74
CA MET A 108 -5.67 25.70 15.32
C MET A 108 -4.96 26.85 14.58
N PHE A 109 -4.81 28.00 15.23
CA PHE A 109 -4.22 29.21 14.66
C PHE A 109 -2.76 29.45 15.08
N SER A 110 -2.05 28.41 15.55
CA SER A 110 -0.63 28.54 15.85
C SER A 110 0.24 28.53 14.59
N PRO A 111 1.39 29.22 14.61
CA PRO A 111 2.41 29.06 13.57
C PRO A 111 2.79 27.58 13.39
N PRO A 112 3.27 27.17 12.20
CA PRO A 112 3.80 25.83 12.00
C PRO A 112 4.84 25.46 13.07
N GLN A 113 4.70 24.28 13.64
CA GLN A 113 5.54 23.76 14.73
C GLN A 113 6.35 22.56 14.26
N ARG A 114 7.31 22.13 15.07
CA ARG A 114 8.01 20.87 14.82
C ARG A 114 7.00 19.71 14.83
N GLY A 115 7.03 18.90 13.78
CA GLY A 115 6.25 17.67 13.71
C GLY A 115 7.04 16.44 14.12
N VAL A 116 6.33 15.37 14.46
CA VAL A 116 6.87 14.06 14.80
C VAL A 116 6.02 12.97 14.15
N ASN A 117 6.68 12.06 13.43
CA ASN A 117 6.01 10.89 12.88
C ASN A 117 5.95 9.78 13.95
N ARG A 118 4.75 9.43 14.41
CA ARG A 118 4.52 8.44 15.47
C ARG A 118 4.34 7.04 14.90
N SER A 119 4.66 6.02 15.69
CA SER A 119 4.37 4.61 15.36
C SER A 119 2.87 4.32 15.47
N LEU A 120 2.37 3.31 14.74
CA LEU A 120 0.98 2.84 14.86
C LEU A 120 0.58 2.53 16.32
N ASP A 121 1.41 1.77 17.05
CA ASP A 121 1.10 1.37 18.43
C ASP A 121 0.95 2.57 19.36
N TRP A 122 1.88 3.53 19.31
CA TRP A 122 1.78 4.79 20.04
C TRP A 122 0.48 5.53 19.72
N THR A 123 0.13 5.68 18.44
CA THR A 123 -1.06 6.43 18.01
C THR A 123 -2.36 5.77 18.49
N LEU A 124 -2.44 4.45 18.40
CA LEU A 124 -3.59 3.70 18.88
C LEU A 124 -3.69 3.68 20.42
N LYS A 125 -2.56 3.58 21.13
CA LYS A 125 -2.52 3.70 22.60
C LYS A 125 -2.94 5.11 23.04
N PHE A 126 -2.55 6.15 22.32
CA PHE A 126 -2.99 7.52 22.55
C PHE A 126 -4.51 7.63 22.41
N ALA A 127 -5.08 7.13 21.31
CA ALA A 127 -6.53 7.13 21.10
C ALA A 127 -7.27 6.40 22.22
N ALA A 128 -6.81 5.21 22.61
CA ALA A 128 -7.40 4.43 23.70
C ALA A 128 -7.33 5.16 25.05
N LYS A 129 -6.17 5.73 25.40
CA LYS A 129 -5.98 6.52 26.63
C LYS A 129 -6.99 7.66 26.73
N HIS A 130 -7.32 8.28 25.61
CA HIS A 130 -8.25 9.41 25.54
C HIS A 130 -9.69 9.01 25.19
N ARG A 131 -10.01 7.70 25.18
CA ARG A 131 -11.35 7.17 24.85
C ARG A 131 -11.90 7.72 23.54
N LEU A 132 -11.03 7.83 22.54
CA LEU A 132 -11.40 8.31 21.20
C LEU A 132 -11.92 7.14 20.36
N ASN A 133 -12.90 7.41 19.51
CA ASN A 133 -13.35 6.44 18.52
C ASN A 133 -12.26 6.30 17.47
N VAL A 134 -11.88 5.06 17.14
CA VAL A 134 -10.93 4.77 16.06
C VAL A 134 -11.70 4.15 14.90
N TYR A 135 -11.47 4.66 13.70
CA TYR A 135 -12.06 4.18 12.46
C TYR A 135 -10.98 3.62 11.56
N GLN A 136 -11.31 2.59 10.78
CA GLN A 136 -10.37 1.94 9.86
C GLN A 136 -10.98 1.78 8.47
N TRP A 137 -10.18 2.06 7.44
CA TRP A 137 -10.43 1.68 6.05
C TRP A 137 -9.30 0.77 5.57
N GLY A 138 -9.67 -0.38 5.01
CA GLY A 138 -8.77 -1.45 4.63
C GLY A 138 -8.61 -2.49 5.74
N PRO A 139 -7.67 -3.44 5.59
CA PRO A 139 -6.53 -3.37 4.67
C PRO A 139 -6.91 -3.47 3.20
N TYR A 140 -6.27 -2.65 2.36
CA TYR A 140 -6.40 -2.69 0.91
C TYR A 140 -5.08 -3.11 0.28
N GLU A 141 -5.11 -4.03 -0.68
CA GLU A 141 -3.97 -4.20 -1.56
C GLU A 141 -3.83 -2.97 -2.45
N ILE A 142 -2.60 -2.50 -2.64
CA ILE A 142 -2.30 -1.28 -3.40
C ILE A 142 -1.24 -1.54 -4.46
N LYS A 143 -1.20 -0.68 -5.49
CA LYS A 143 -0.14 -0.74 -6.50
C LYS A 143 1.24 -0.41 -5.87
N PRO A 144 2.33 -1.07 -6.31
CA PRO A 144 3.67 -0.90 -5.74
C PRO A 144 4.17 0.55 -5.72
N GLU A 145 3.74 1.38 -6.68
CA GLU A 145 4.20 2.77 -6.81
C GLU A 145 3.67 3.64 -5.67
N LEU A 146 2.46 3.39 -5.18
CA LEU A 146 1.92 4.12 -4.02
C LEU A 146 2.74 3.82 -2.77
N TYR A 147 3.11 2.55 -2.56
CA TYR A 147 3.98 2.16 -1.45
C TYR A 147 5.32 2.90 -1.50
N LYS A 148 5.99 2.90 -2.67
CA LYS A 148 7.27 3.63 -2.85
C LYS A 148 7.14 5.12 -2.52
N ARG A 149 6.03 5.75 -2.91
CA ARG A 149 5.73 7.16 -2.58
C ARG A 149 5.53 7.35 -1.07
N ALA A 150 4.82 6.44 -0.42
CA ALA A 150 4.63 6.46 1.02
C ALA A 150 5.94 6.33 1.80
N ILE A 151 6.87 5.46 1.35
CA ILE A 151 8.22 5.36 1.96
C ILE A 151 8.97 6.69 1.85
N LYS A 152 9.02 7.27 0.65
CA LYS A 152 9.69 8.57 0.43
C LYS A 152 9.10 9.66 1.33
N GLN A 153 7.77 9.68 1.47
CA GLN A 153 7.09 10.66 2.33
C GLN A 153 7.35 10.38 3.81
N HIS A 154 7.29 9.14 4.26
CA HIS A 154 7.65 8.73 5.61
C HIS A 154 9.06 9.23 6.00
N ASP A 155 10.03 9.04 5.11
CA ASP A 155 11.41 9.46 5.34
C ASP A 155 11.56 10.98 5.31
N ARG A 156 10.84 11.67 4.42
CA ARG A 156 10.74 13.13 4.39
C ARG A 156 10.15 13.71 5.67
N LEU A 157 9.16 13.06 6.27
CA LEU A 157 8.58 13.54 7.54
C LEU A 157 9.56 13.35 8.70
N ARG A 158 10.35 12.27 8.69
CA ARG A 158 11.31 11.96 9.76
C ARG A 158 12.58 12.80 9.73
N ASN A 159 12.98 13.31 8.56
CA ASN A 159 14.21 14.11 8.44
C ASN A 159 14.10 15.51 9.08
N GLY A 160 12.92 15.92 9.55
CA GLY A 160 12.71 17.18 10.27
C GLY A 160 12.54 18.41 9.38
N HIS A 161 12.55 18.27 8.06
CA HIS A 161 12.36 19.40 7.13
C HIS A 161 10.89 19.79 6.94
N MET A 162 9.96 18.96 7.39
CA MET A 162 8.54 19.25 7.38
C MET A 162 8.10 19.72 8.76
N LEU A 163 7.38 20.84 8.81
CA LEU A 163 6.68 21.30 10.01
C LEU A 163 5.26 20.71 10.05
N TRP A 164 4.70 20.66 11.24
CA TRP A 164 3.29 20.37 11.44
C TRP A 164 2.51 21.69 11.54
N SER A 165 1.38 21.79 10.85
CA SER A 165 0.43 22.90 11.02
C SER A 165 -0.99 22.40 10.93
N ALA A 166 -1.88 22.86 11.80
CA ALA A 166 -3.31 22.52 11.71
C ALA A 166 -3.93 23.12 10.43
N LEU A 167 -3.60 24.37 10.15
CA LEU A 167 -3.97 25.11 8.96
C LEU A 167 -2.74 25.24 8.05
N ASP A 168 -2.59 24.31 7.13
CA ASP A 168 -1.36 24.15 6.37
C ASP A 168 -1.43 24.72 4.94
N VAL A 169 -2.46 25.46 4.56
CA VAL A 169 -2.65 25.94 3.17
C VAL A 169 -1.39 26.62 2.59
N VAL A 170 -0.82 27.57 3.34
CA VAL A 170 0.40 28.30 2.92
C VAL A 170 1.63 27.40 3.00
N GLY A 171 1.83 26.71 4.13
CA GLY A 171 3.00 25.85 4.36
C GLY A 171 3.08 24.68 3.39
N ARG A 172 1.94 24.06 3.08
CA ARG A 172 1.80 22.95 2.13
C ARG A 172 2.13 23.39 0.71
N SER A 173 1.67 24.58 0.33
CA SER A 173 1.98 25.16 -0.99
C SER A 173 3.49 25.40 -1.18
N ARG A 174 4.18 25.78 -0.10
CA ARG A 174 5.63 25.96 -0.06
C ARG A 174 6.41 24.67 0.24
N GLY A 175 5.72 23.56 0.54
CA GLY A 175 6.33 22.29 0.92
C GLY A 175 7.07 22.29 2.26
N SER A 176 6.76 23.27 3.14
CA SER A 176 7.43 23.47 4.44
C SER A 176 6.61 23.03 5.64
N ALA A 177 5.28 22.90 5.52
CA ALA A 177 4.44 22.37 6.58
C ALA A 177 3.25 21.57 6.02
N CYS A 178 2.78 20.58 6.77
CA CYS A 178 1.53 19.90 6.48
C CYS A 178 0.81 19.46 7.76
N ASN A 179 -0.52 19.26 7.67
CA ASN A 179 -1.31 18.60 8.71
C ASN A 179 -1.24 17.07 8.56
N CYS A 180 -1.88 16.35 9.48
CA CYS A 180 -1.87 14.88 9.48
C CYS A 180 -2.54 14.25 8.24
N ILE A 181 -3.57 14.88 7.68
CA ILE A 181 -4.27 14.39 6.50
C ILE A 181 -3.40 14.58 5.26
N HIS A 182 -2.84 15.78 5.07
CA HIS A 182 -2.00 16.11 3.92
C HIS A 182 -0.63 15.43 3.98
N ALA A 183 -0.15 15.07 5.17
CA ALA A 183 1.03 14.22 5.31
C ALA A 183 0.89 12.88 4.59
N ILE A 184 -0.33 12.37 4.43
CA ILE A 184 -0.65 11.15 3.69
C ILE A 184 -1.15 11.50 2.28
N ALA A 185 -2.07 12.44 2.14
CA ALA A 185 -2.70 12.75 0.85
C ALA A 185 -1.67 13.18 -0.22
N ASP A 186 -0.61 13.88 0.17
CA ASP A 186 0.40 14.40 -0.75
C ASP A 186 1.40 13.33 -1.25
N ILE A 187 1.24 12.05 -0.87
CA ILE A 187 1.97 10.95 -1.52
C ILE A 187 1.58 10.80 -2.99
N ASP A 188 0.35 11.18 -3.35
CA ASP A 188 -0.11 11.26 -4.73
C ASP A 188 -0.90 12.54 -5.01
N THR A 189 -0.34 13.36 -5.89
CA THR A 189 -0.93 14.62 -6.35
C THR A 189 -1.20 14.62 -7.85
N ARG A 190 -1.08 13.47 -8.54
CA ARG A 190 -1.23 13.37 -10.00
C ARG A 190 -2.65 13.71 -10.46
N HIS A 191 -3.64 13.44 -9.64
CA HIS A 191 -5.05 13.79 -9.88
C HIS A 191 -5.48 15.04 -9.10
N GLY A 192 -4.53 15.93 -8.82
CA GLY A 192 -4.72 17.10 -7.97
C GLY A 192 -4.44 16.82 -6.50
N ARG A 193 -4.39 17.89 -5.72
CA ARG A 193 -4.20 17.84 -4.27
C ARG A 193 -5.54 17.66 -3.57
N LEU A 194 -5.59 16.75 -2.59
CA LEU A 194 -6.78 16.61 -1.74
C LEU A 194 -7.08 17.93 -1.03
N ARG A 195 -8.33 18.38 -1.12
CA ARG A 195 -8.88 19.52 -0.37
C ARG A 195 -9.89 18.99 0.64
N THR A 196 -9.53 18.98 1.91
CA THR A 196 -10.43 18.52 2.98
C THR A 196 -11.45 19.58 3.41
N GLY A 197 -11.15 20.86 3.17
CA GLY A 197 -11.94 21.97 3.69
C GLY A 197 -11.85 22.01 5.21
N ILE A 198 -13.00 22.03 5.87
CA ILE A 198 -13.11 21.98 7.34
C ILE A 198 -13.23 20.54 7.90
N SER A 199 -13.19 19.52 7.05
CA SER A 199 -13.27 18.13 7.49
C SER A 199 -12.05 17.74 8.32
N VAL A 200 -12.30 17.01 9.41
CA VAL A 200 -11.28 16.42 10.28
C VAL A 200 -11.67 14.96 10.60
N GLY A 201 -10.78 14.22 11.26
CA GLY A 201 -11.08 12.91 11.84
C GLY A 201 -11.64 11.93 10.83
N ARG A 202 -12.80 11.34 11.12
CA ARG A 202 -13.45 10.34 10.27
C ARG A 202 -13.77 10.89 8.88
N SER A 203 -14.44 12.05 8.81
CA SER A 203 -14.86 12.65 7.54
C SER A 203 -13.67 13.01 6.63
N ALA A 204 -12.58 13.52 7.20
CA ALA A 204 -11.38 13.79 6.41
C ALA A 204 -10.70 12.51 5.91
N SER A 205 -10.70 11.45 6.72
CA SER A 205 -10.06 10.18 6.39
C SER A 205 -10.85 9.40 5.34
N GLU A 206 -12.18 9.52 5.33
CA GLU A 206 -13.03 9.02 4.23
C GLU A 206 -12.69 9.70 2.90
N LYS A 207 -12.53 11.03 2.90
CA LYS A 207 -12.07 11.79 1.73
C LYS A 207 -10.67 11.34 1.29
N LEU A 208 -9.78 11.07 2.24
CA LEU A 208 -8.44 10.53 1.95
C LEU A 208 -8.49 9.13 1.33
N ALA A 209 -9.30 8.22 1.88
CA ALA A 209 -9.48 6.88 1.34
C ALA A 209 -10.04 6.92 -0.09
N THR A 210 -11.00 7.81 -0.34
CA THR A 210 -11.53 8.08 -1.68
C THR A 210 -10.46 8.66 -2.61
N HIS A 211 -9.67 9.63 -2.14
CA HIS A 211 -8.56 10.23 -2.90
C HIS A 211 -7.52 9.20 -3.35
N LEU A 212 -7.24 8.20 -2.49
CA LEU A 212 -6.27 7.15 -2.78
C LEU A 212 -6.88 5.92 -3.49
N ARG A 213 -8.19 5.89 -3.74
CA ARG A 213 -8.88 4.78 -4.42
C ARG A 213 -8.27 4.36 -5.77
N PRO A 214 -7.76 5.25 -6.64
CA PRO A 214 -7.12 4.84 -7.90
C PRO A 214 -5.92 3.89 -7.76
N TRP A 215 -5.41 3.75 -6.53
CA TRP A 215 -4.30 2.87 -6.19
C TRP A 215 -4.71 1.53 -5.59
N ILE A 216 -5.97 1.37 -5.19
CA ILE A 216 -6.48 0.16 -4.54
C ILE A 216 -6.75 -0.93 -5.60
N ILE A 217 -6.29 -2.14 -5.30
CA ILE A 217 -6.54 -3.36 -6.06
C ILE A 217 -7.65 -4.11 -5.32
N GLU A 218 -8.77 -4.36 -5.99
CA GLU A 218 -9.92 -5.11 -5.46
C GLU A 218 -10.38 -4.64 -4.06
N PRO A 219 -11.03 -3.47 -3.93
CA PRO A 219 -11.39 -2.89 -2.63
C PRO A 219 -12.34 -3.75 -1.78
N SER A 220 -13.01 -4.74 -2.37
CA SER A 220 -13.91 -5.67 -1.67
C SER A 220 -13.19 -6.90 -1.09
N ARG A 221 -11.89 -7.06 -1.35
CA ARG A 221 -11.12 -8.20 -0.86
C ARG A 221 -10.62 -7.94 0.55
N GLN A 222 -10.93 -8.87 1.46
CA GLN A 222 -10.55 -8.81 2.86
C GLN A 222 -9.18 -9.45 3.11
N TYR A 223 -8.46 -8.93 4.10
CA TYR A 223 -7.11 -9.37 4.46
C TYR A 223 -6.91 -9.45 5.98
N ASP A 224 -7.80 -10.15 6.69
CA ASP A 224 -7.87 -10.25 8.16
C ASP A 224 -6.51 -10.60 8.82
N TRP A 225 -5.68 -11.39 8.15
CA TRP A 225 -4.36 -11.76 8.65
C TRP A 225 -3.42 -10.56 8.80
N LEU A 226 -3.59 -9.49 8.02
CA LEU A 226 -2.85 -8.24 8.18
C LEU A 226 -3.28 -7.48 9.43
N GLU A 227 -4.55 -7.59 9.83
CA GLU A 227 -5.03 -7.03 11.08
C GLU A 227 -4.36 -7.69 12.28
N ALA A 228 -4.30 -9.03 12.26
CA ALA A 228 -3.56 -9.81 13.23
C ALA A 228 -2.07 -9.42 13.27
N HIS A 229 -1.44 -9.19 12.11
CA HIS A 229 -0.06 -8.72 12.04
C HIS A 229 0.13 -7.32 12.64
N LEU A 230 -0.84 -6.43 12.44
CA LEU A 230 -0.81 -5.06 12.98
C LEU A 230 -1.18 -5.00 14.47
N GLY A 231 -1.69 -6.09 15.06
CA GLY A 231 -2.10 -6.16 16.46
C GLY A 231 -3.30 -5.26 16.77
N ILE A 232 -4.22 -5.16 15.81
CA ILE A 232 -5.41 -4.31 15.86
C ILE A 232 -6.70 -5.10 16.10
N GLU A 233 -6.68 -6.42 15.92
CA GLU A 233 -7.84 -7.30 16.07
C GLU A 233 -8.42 -7.32 17.49
N LYS A 234 -7.60 -6.94 18.49
CA LYS A 234 -7.98 -6.88 19.91
C LYS A 234 -8.37 -5.48 20.37
N ARG A 235 -8.44 -4.50 19.47
CA ARG A 235 -8.68 -3.09 19.81
C ARG A 235 -10.10 -2.68 19.39
N PRO A 236 -10.75 -1.75 20.11
CA PRO A 236 -12.07 -1.26 19.74
C PRO A 236 -11.98 -0.31 18.53
N ILE A 237 -11.82 -0.88 17.35
CA ILE A 237 -11.72 -0.17 16.08
C ILE A 237 -13.01 -0.42 15.29
N ILE A 238 -13.59 0.65 14.76
CA ILE A 238 -14.78 0.61 13.92
C ILE A 238 -14.30 0.43 12.47
N ASP A 239 -14.45 -0.78 11.95
CA ASP A 239 -14.21 -1.04 10.53
C ASP A 239 -15.29 -0.36 9.68
N VAL A 240 -14.85 0.46 8.72
CA VAL A 240 -15.69 1.20 7.77
C VAL A 240 -15.22 0.95 6.34
N SER A 241 -14.52 -0.16 6.10
CA SER A 241 -13.93 -0.50 4.80
C SER A 241 -14.93 -0.63 3.66
N ASP A 242 -16.16 -1.05 3.97
CA ASP A 242 -17.25 -1.22 3.00
C ASP A 242 -17.64 0.09 2.31
N GLN A 243 -17.40 1.25 2.93
CA GLN A 243 -17.71 2.56 2.37
C GLN A 243 -16.95 2.85 1.07
N ILE A 244 -15.74 2.29 0.91
CA ILE A 244 -14.94 2.45 -0.32
C ILE A 244 -15.35 1.45 -1.39
N ALA A 245 -15.80 0.26 -0.98
CA ALA A 245 -16.25 -0.79 -1.89
C ALA A 245 -17.57 -0.41 -2.58
N SER A 246 -18.49 0.25 -1.86
CA SER A 246 -19.85 0.57 -2.32
C SER A 246 -19.96 1.74 -3.30
N ASN A 247 -19.00 2.65 -3.34
CA ASN A 247 -19.06 3.89 -4.15
C ASN A 247 -18.78 3.65 -5.65
N ARG A 248 -19.25 2.55 -6.25
CA ARG A 248 -19.10 2.27 -7.70
C ARG A 248 -20.18 2.95 -8.53
#